data_AF-A0A7J8NVF0-F1
#
_entry.id   AF-A0A7J8NVF0-F1
#
_cell.length_a   1.000
_cell.length_b   1.000
_cell.length_c   1.000
_cell.angle_alpha   90.00
_cell.angle_beta   90.00
_cell.angle_gamma   90.00
#
_symmetry.space_group_name_H-M   'P 1'
#
loop_
_entity.id
_entity.type
_entity.pdbx_description
1 polymer ?
#
loop_
_entity_poly.entity_id
_entity_poly.type
_entity_poly.pdbx_seq_one_letter_code
_entity_poly.pdbx_strand_id
1 'polypeptide(L)'
;MNESKKKSVLACLNKMQCNPKSQVELIWVPPGIGKTKTVSVLLFALLRVKYRTFSCAPTNIAITKVAARVLKLVIEANKTCSVADDQFCSVGDILLFGSNESLIVDSETEEIFLDYRVKRLRECFGPLGWRHRFTPMITFLEDCVSQYRIFWENEAIKRRTHGSEHENRRKESGSETDSSLLVCSECSSYKLYKVKMKPLSVLVIDEAAQLKECESTIPLQLPGLAHSILIGDEWQLQATVQSNVSNEAGFGRSLFPRLTTLGHSKHPLDIQYRMHPLISCLLNACFYNNNILDAADVKHKSYERHYLPWPMFGPFSFINVCGREEEDGSWCSHKNMVEVAVLERLVQTLFKGLKKEAQHWHNISLCFSGCCNSEETW
;
A
#
# COMPACT_ATOMS: atom_id res chain seq x y z
N MET A 1 -8.12 -14.11 8.77
CA MET A 1 -6.64 -14.04 8.72
C MET A 1 -6.09 -15.42 9.05
N ASN A 2 -4.96 -15.87 8.50
CA ASN A 2 -4.37 -17.16 8.87
C ASN A 2 -3.68 -17.07 10.25
N GLU A 3 -3.35 -18.20 10.87
CA GLU A 3 -2.80 -18.24 12.23
C GLU A 3 -1.42 -17.57 12.33
N SER A 4 -0.55 -17.74 11.33
CA SER A 4 0.77 -17.10 11.27
C SER A 4 0.67 -15.56 11.36
N LYS A 5 -0.20 -14.94 10.55
CA LYS A 5 -0.46 -13.49 10.61
C LYS A 5 -1.06 -13.06 11.94
N LYS A 6 -2.00 -13.84 12.50
CA LYS A 6 -2.62 -13.50 13.79
C LYS A 6 -1.56 -13.51 14.89
N LYS A 7 -0.73 -14.55 14.93
CA LYS A 7 0.35 -14.70 15.90
C LYS A 7 1.33 -13.54 15.82
N SER A 8 1.77 -13.14 14.62
CA SER A 8 2.69 -12.01 14.45
C SER A 8 2.07 -10.68 14.91
N VAL A 9 0.82 -10.39 14.52
CA VAL A 9 0.13 -9.17 14.95
C VAL A 9 -0.08 -9.15 16.47
N LEU A 10 -0.54 -10.26 17.05
CA LEU A 10 -0.74 -10.39 18.49
C LEU A 10 0.57 -10.29 19.27
N ALA A 11 1.66 -10.87 18.75
CA ALA A 11 2.98 -10.77 19.39
C ALA A 11 3.45 -9.31 19.47
N CYS A 12 3.28 -8.53 18.39
CA CYS A 12 3.57 -7.10 18.42
C CYS A 12 2.70 -6.36 19.45
N LEU A 13 1.37 -6.57 19.43
CA LEU A 13 0.44 -5.90 20.34
C LEU A 13 0.72 -6.24 21.82
N ASN A 14 0.94 -7.52 22.14
CA ASN A 14 1.20 -7.96 23.51
C ASN A 14 2.50 -7.36 24.06
N LYS A 15 3.54 -7.29 23.23
CA LYS A 15 4.81 -6.66 23.61
C LYS A 15 4.65 -5.18 23.92
N MET A 16 3.85 -4.46 23.13
CA MET A 16 3.56 -3.04 23.34
C MET A 16 2.74 -2.79 24.61
N GLN A 17 1.82 -3.70 24.97
CA GLN A 17 1.00 -3.57 26.18
C GLN A 17 1.78 -3.93 27.46
N CYS A 18 2.71 -4.87 27.38
CA CYS A 18 3.37 -5.44 28.57
C CYS A 18 4.72 -4.79 28.91
N ASN A 19 5.29 -3.96 28.02
CA ASN A 19 6.62 -3.39 28.23
C ASN A 19 6.61 -1.86 28.15
N PRO A 20 7.00 -1.15 29.22
CA PRO A 20 7.10 0.31 29.20
C PRO A 20 8.30 0.83 28.41
N LYS A 21 9.24 -0.02 27.99
CA LYS A 21 10.41 0.38 27.19
C LYS A 21 10.07 0.49 25.72
N SER A 22 10.71 1.44 25.04
CA SER A 22 10.62 1.56 23.60
C SER A 22 11.13 0.32 22.89
N GLN A 23 10.45 -0.12 21.83
CA GLN A 23 10.76 -1.35 21.10
C GLN A 23 10.68 -1.20 19.59
N VAL A 24 11.47 -2.01 18.91
CA VAL A 24 11.48 -2.15 17.44
C VAL A 24 11.18 -3.60 17.10
N GLU A 25 10.07 -3.84 16.41
CA GLU A 25 9.66 -5.16 15.95
C GLU A 25 9.77 -5.27 14.43
N LEU A 26 10.21 -6.44 13.94
CA LEU A 26 10.34 -6.73 12.52
C LEU A 26 9.31 -7.79 12.11
N ILE A 27 8.51 -7.52 11.09
CA ILE A 27 7.63 -8.51 10.46
C ILE A 27 8.17 -8.79 9.06
N TRP A 28 8.60 -10.03 8.84
CA TRP A 28 9.16 -10.46 7.55
C TRP A 28 8.09 -11.10 6.69
N VAL A 29 7.84 -10.50 5.52
CA VAL A 29 6.71 -10.88 4.66
C VAL A 29 7.13 -11.07 3.21
N PRO A 30 7.46 -12.30 2.81
CA PRO A 30 7.73 -12.67 1.43
C PRO A 30 6.61 -12.36 0.40
N PRO A 31 6.90 -12.43 -0.91
CA PRO A 31 5.94 -12.15 -1.98
C PRO A 31 4.70 -13.05 -1.91
N GLY A 32 3.54 -12.49 -2.25
CA GLY A 32 2.29 -13.26 -2.32
C GLY A 32 1.66 -13.62 -0.97
N ILE A 33 2.31 -13.33 0.15
CA ILE A 33 1.78 -13.63 1.50
C ILE A 33 0.72 -12.60 1.93
N GLY A 34 0.70 -11.42 1.32
CA GLY A 34 -0.29 -10.37 1.61
C GLY A 34 0.18 -9.36 2.64
N LYS A 35 1.33 -8.73 2.37
CA LYS A 35 1.90 -7.57 3.08
C LYS A 35 0.85 -6.54 3.45
N THR A 36 0.24 -5.91 2.44
CA THR A 36 -0.80 -4.89 2.60
C THR A 36 -1.95 -5.37 3.49
N LYS A 37 -2.39 -6.64 3.36
CA LYS A 37 -3.46 -7.19 4.20
C LYS A 37 -3.04 -7.30 5.67
N THR A 38 -1.78 -7.67 5.92
CA THR A 38 -1.21 -7.76 7.28
C THR A 38 -1.07 -6.37 7.89
N VAL A 39 -0.49 -5.42 7.15
CA VAL A 39 -0.33 -4.02 7.57
C VAL A 39 -1.69 -3.40 7.91
N SER A 40 -2.69 -3.52 7.03
CA SER A 40 -4.00 -2.92 7.28
C SER A 40 -4.72 -3.53 8.49
N VAL A 41 -4.57 -4.84 8.74
CA VAL A 41 -5.17 -5.46 9.94
C VAL A 41 -4.42 -5.04 11.21
N LEU A 42 -3.09 -4.91 11.15
CA LEU A 42 -2.30 -4.37 12.26
C LEU A 42 -2.73 -2.93 12.59
N LEU A 43 -2.81 -2.05 11.59
CA LEU A 43 -3.24 -0.66 11.78
C LEU A 43 -4.68 -0.58 12.32
N PHE A 44 -5.58 -1.41 11.80
CA PHE A 44 -6.94 -1.49 12.32
C PHE A 44 -6.98 -1.96 13.78
N ALA A 45 -6.16 -2.94 14.16
CA ALA A 45 -6.06 -3.40 15.54
C ALA A 45 -5.50 -2.31 16.46
N LEU A 46 -4.44 -1.61 16.04
CA LEU A 46 -3.86 -0.47 16.77
C LEU A 46 -4.88 0.66 16.97
N LEU A 47 -5.69 0.93 15.95
CA LEU A 47 -6.78 1.92 16.02
C LEU A 47 -7.85 1.52 17.03
N ARG A 48 -8.22 0.23 17.11
CA ARG A 48 -9.20 -0.29 18.08
C ARG A 48 -8.71 -0.21 19.52
N VAL A 49 -7.42 -0.44 19.76
CA VAL A 49 -6.81 -0.28 21.10
C VAL A 49 -6.39 1.16 21.38
N LYS A 50 -6.80 2.12 20.53
CA LYS A 50 -6.62 3.57 20.71
C LYS A 50 -5.16 4.03 20.76
N TYR A 51 -4.23 3.30 20.15
CA TYR A 51 -2.87 3.81 19.94
C TYR A 51 -2.86 4.88 18.86
N ARG A 52 -2.31 6.07 19.16
CA ARG A 52 -2.00 7.06 18.12
C ARG A 52 -0.84 6.54 17.29
N THR A 53 -1.15 6.26 16.03
CA THR A 53 -0.29 5.51 15.12
C THR A 53 0.03 6.37 13.91
N PHE A 54 1.29 6.37 13.50
CA PHE A 54 1.72 6.88 12.21
C PHE A 54 2.18 5.73 11.33
N SER A 55 1.64 5.66 10.11
CA SER A 55 2.02 4.67 9.11
C SER A 55 2.63 5.35 7.89
N CYS A 56 3.76 4.83 7.43
CA CYS A 56 4.38 5.28 6.19
C CYS A 56 4.89 4.14 5.31
N ALA A 57 5.16 4.46 4.05
CA ALA A 57 5.69 3.55 3.02
C ALA A 57 6.51 4.35 1.99
N PRO A 58 7.48 3.74 1.30
CA PRO A 58 8.33 4.40 0.30
C PRO A 58 7.54 4.94 -0.90
N THR A 59 6.44 4.29 -1.29
CA THR A 59 5.67 4.66 -2.49
C THR A 59 4.25 5.10 -2.14
N ASN A 60 3.72 6.05 -2.91
CA ASN A 60 2.33 6.49 -2.77
C ASN A 60 1.34 5.35 -3.06
N ILE A 61 1.68 4.45 -3.99
CA ILE A 61 0.82 3.30 -4.32
C ILE A 61 0.70 2.36 -3.11
N ALA A 62 1.81 2.08 -2.42
CA ALA A 62 1.78 1.24 -1.22
C ALA A 62 0.88 1.89 -0.14
N ILE A 63 1.06 3.18 0.11
CA ILE A 63 0.32 3.86 1.17
C ILE A 63 -1.17 4.02 0.87
N THR A 64 -1.55 4.38 -0.36
CA THR A 64 -2.97 4.47 -0.76
C THR A 64 -3.65 3.11 -0.64
N LYS A 65 -2.99 2.02 -1.06
CA LYS A 65 -3.54 0.66 -0.93
C LYS A 65 -3.75 0.25 0.53
N VAL A 66 -2.81 0.58 1.41
CA VAL A 66 -2.95 0.33 2.86
C VAL A 66 -4.09 1.16 3.43
N ALA A 67 -4.15 2.46 3.13
CA ALA A 67 -5.17 3.39 3.61
C ALA A 67 -6.59 2.96 3.19
N ALA A 68 -6.80 2.67 1.90
CA ALA A 68 -8.06 2.17 1.36
C ALA A 68 -8.53 0.90 2.08
N ARG A 69 -7.60 -0.01 2.37
CA ARG A 69 -7.93 -1.28 3.02
C ARG A 69 -8.24 -1.10 4.51
N VAL A 70 -7.55 -0.20 5.22
CA VAL A 70 -7.90 0.14 6.61
C VAL A 70 -9.29 0.78 6.66
N LEU A 71 -9.57 1.72 5.76
CA LEU A 71 -10.88 2.36 5.65
C LEU A 71 -12.00 1.34 5.43
N LYS A 72 -11.81 0.37 4.54
CA LYS A 72 -12.75 -0.75 4.34
C LYS A 72 -12.99 -1.55 5.62
N LEU A 73 -11.93 -1.89 6.37
CA LEU A 73 -12.07 -2.61 7.64
C LEU A 73 -12.86 -1.79 8.67
N VAL A 74 -12.64 -0.48 8.76
CA VAL A 74 -13.39 0.41 9.66
C VAL A 74 -14.87 0.48 9.26
N ILE A 75 -15.16 0.67 7.97
CA ILE A 75 -16.54 0.71 7.46
C ILE A 75 -17.27 -0.63 7.70
N GLU A 76 -16.62 -1.75 7.44
CA GLU A 76 -17.17 -3.09 7.67
C GLU A 76 -17.42 -3.36 9.16
N ALA A 77 -16.50 -2.97 10.03
CA ALA A 77 -16.69 -3.06 11.47
C ALA A 77 -17.88 -2.22 11.94
N ASN A 78 -18.03 -1.00 11.44
CA ASN A 78 -19.13 -0.11 11.81
C ASN A 78 -20.50 -0.61 11.34
N LYS A 79 -20.56 -1.43 10.28
CA LYS A 79 -21.80 -2.09 9.84
C LYS A 79 -22.20 -3.28 10.71
N THR A 80 -21.24 -3.90 11.38
CA THR A 80 -21.43 -5.17 12.12
C THR A 80 -21.52 -4.98 13.63
N CYS A 81 -21.10 -3.83 14.16
CA CYS A 81 -21.18 -3.53 15.58
C CYS A 81 -22.59 -3.09 16.01
N SER A 82 -23.11 -3.70 17.09
CA SER A 82 -24.24 -3.16 17.84
C SER A 82 -23.83 -1.90 18.62
N VAL A 83 -24.77 -1.00 18.91
CA VAL A 83 -24.59 0.34 19.52
C VAL A 83 -23.82 0.35 20.87
N ALA A 84 -23.55 -0.81 21.48
CA ALA A 84 -22.91 -0.96 22.78
C ALA A 84 -21.39 -1.27 22.77
N ASP A 85 -20.71 -1.33 21.61
CA ASP A 85 -19.25 -1.60 21.58
C ASP A 85 -18.43 -0.30 21.73
N ASP A 86 -17.78 -0.13 22.89
CA ASP A 86 -16.97 1.05 23.28
C ASP A 86 -15.67 1.18 22.44
N GLN A 87 -15.41 0.24 21.53
CA GLN A 87 -14.25 0.20 20.63
C GLN A 87 -14.53 0.75 19.23
N PHE A 88 -15.52 1.61 19.07
CA PHE A 88 -15.84 2.24 17.79
C PHE A 88 -14.66 3.07 17.26
N CYS A 89 -14.33 2.88 15.98
CA CYS A 89 -13.33 3.66 15.24
C CYS A 89 -14.05 4.50 14.19
N SER A 90 -13.87 5.83 14.24
CA SER A 90 -14.46 6.72 13.25
C SER A 90 -13.60 6.80 12.00
N VAL A 91 -14.23 6.97 10.83
CA VAL A 91 -13.51 7.36 9.60
C VAL A 91 -12.76 8.69 9.81
N GLY A 92 -13.29 9.56 10.68
CA GLY A 92 -12.63 10.81 11.09
C GLY A 92 -11.27 10.61 11.77
N ASP A 93 -11.05 9.45 12.40
CA ASP A 93 -9.82 9.11 13.10
C ASP A 93 -8.67 8.75 12.15
N ILE A 94 -8.96 8.51 10.87
CA ILE A 94 -7.97 8.22 9.84
C ILE A 94 -7.72 9.49 9.02
N LEU A 95 -6.45 9.82 8.82
CA LEU A 95 -6.03 10.92 7.97
C LEU A 95 -4.91 10.46 7.03
N LEU A 96 -5.21 10.53 5.73
CA LEU A 96 -4.26 10.36 4.64
C LEU A 96 -3.78 11.74 4.17
N PHE A 97 -2.48 11.94 4.10
CA PHE A 97 -1.90 13.17 3.55
C PHE A 97 -0.65 12.85 2.72
N GLY A 98 -0.24 13.76 1.84
CA GLY A 98 0.87 13.52 0.93
C GLY A 98 1.15 14.71 0.02
N SER A 99 1.88 14.50 -1.08
CA SER A 99 1.98 15.47 -2.16
C SER A 99 0.91 15.18 -3.22
N ASN A 100 -0.02 16.11 -3.44
CA ASN A 100 -1.15 15.94 -4.38
C ASN A 100 -0.72 15.62 -5.82
N GLU A 101 0.50 16.03 -6.21
CA GLU A 101 1.03 15.77 -7.55
C GLU A 101 1.27 14.27 -7.83
N SER A 102 1.25 13.41 -6.82
CA SER A 102 1.70 12.01 -6.94
C SER A 102 0.87 10.99 -6.17
N LEU A 103 -0.04 11.45 -5.29
CA LEU A 103 -0.89 10.58 -4.49
C LEU A 103 -2.25 10.45 -5.20
N ILE A 104 -2.42 9.35 -5.95
CA ILE A 104 -3.69 9.04 -6.61
C ILE A 104 -4.68 8.59 -5.52
N VAL A 105 -5.72 9.39 -5.32
CA VAL A 105 -6.81 9.12 -4.37
C VAL A 105 -8.04 8.76 -5.19
N ASP A 106 -8.64 7.60 -4.89
CA ASP A 106 -9.91 7.21 -5.48
C ASP A 106 -11.10 7.79 -4.68
N SER A 107 -12.31 7.71 -5.23
CA SER A 107 -13.52 8.20 -4.56
C SER A 107 -13.78 7.55 -3.20
N GLU A 108 -13.25 6.34 -2.97
CA GLU A 108 -13.39 5.63 -1.69
C GLU A 108 -12.45 6.21 -0.63
N THR A 109 -11.23 6.63 -1.00
CA THR A 109 -10.22 7.17 -0.09
C THR A 109 -10.23 8.69 0.05
N GLU A 110 -11.02 9.38 -0.78
CA GLU A 110 -11.15 10.84 -0.75
C GLU A 110 -11.59 11.35 0.63
N GLU A 111 -12.49 10.63 1.31
CA GLU A 111 -13.03 11.01 2.63
C GLU A 111 -11.97 11.06 3.75
N ILE A 112 -10.88 10.31 3.61
CA ILE A 112 -9.77 10.32 4.57
C ILE A 112 -8.63 11.23 4.13
N PHE A 113 -8.69 11.79 2.92
CA PHE A 113 -7.64 12.65 2.38
C PHE A 113 -7.74 14.07 2.95
N LEU A 114 -6.63 14.60 3.47
CA LEU A 114 -6.58 15.90 4.14
C LEU A 114 -7.06 17.03 3.23
N ASP A 115 -6.53 17.13 2.02
CA ASP A 115 -6.84 18.23 1.10
C ASP A 115 -8.31 18.21 0.68
N TYR A 116 -8.91 17.02 0.55
CA TYR A 116 -10.34 16.88 0.33
C TYR A 116 -11.14 17.43 1.52
N ARG A 117 -10.78 17.05 2.75
CA ARG A 117 -11.43 17.59 3.96
C ARG A 117 -11.29 19.11 4.04
N VAL A 118 -10.12 19.66 3.72
CA VAL A 118 -9.86 21.10 3.68
C VAL A 118 -10.71 21.78 2.60
N LYS A 119 -10.77 21.23 1.38
CA LYS A 119 -11.62 21.73 0.28
C LYS A 119 -13.08 21.77 0.72
N ARG A 120 -13.56 20.69 1.34
CA ARG A 120 -14.92 20.56 1.85
C ARG A 120 -15.27 21.60 2.92
N LEU A 121 -14.32 21.91 3.79
CA LEU A 121 -14.44 22.95 4.82
C LEU A 121 -14.36 24.36 4.23
N ARG A 122 -13.50 24.60 3.23
CA ARG A 122 -13.36 25.90 2.57
C ARG A 122 -14.68 26.39 1.99
N GLU A 123 -15.47 25.50 1.42
CA GLU A 123 -16.82 25.82 0.93
C GLU A 123 -17.74 26.36 2.05
N CYS A 124 -17.57 25.90 3.29
CA CYS A 124 -18.32 26.41 4.45
C CYS A 124 -17.84 27.79 4.92
N PHE A 125 -16.63 28.21 4.55
CA PHE A 125 -16.07 29.52 4.88
C PHE A 125 -16.28 30.57 3.78
N GLY A 126 -17.01 30.22 2.71
CA GLY A 126 -17.35 31.16 1.63
C GLY A 126 -18.37 32.24 2.03
N PRO A 127 -18.78 33.13 1.10
CA PRO A 127 -19.66 34.27 1.39
C PRO A 127 -21.04 33.89 1.94
N LEU A 128 -21.60 32.76 1.47
CA LEU A 128 -22.85 32.20 2.00
C LEU A 128 -22.64 31.44 3.32
N GLY A 129 -21.37 31.15 3.64
CA GLY A 129 -20.91 30.54 4.87
C GLY A 129 -21.56 29.20 5.20
N TRP A 130 -21.60 28.91 6.50
CA TRP A 130 -22.30 27.75 7.05
C TRP A 130 -23.81 27.79 6.79
N ARG A 131 -24.41 28.96 6.56
CA ARG A 131 -25.87 29.10 6.37
C ARG A 131 -26.36 28.27 5.20
N HIS A 132 -25.65 28.28 4.08
CA HIS A 132 -25.99 27.47 2.90
C HIS A 132 -25.85 25.96 3.12
N ARG A 133 -25.07 25.51 4.11
CA ARG A 133 -24.92 24.09 4.47
C ARG A 133 -25.89 23.66 5.56
N PHE A 134 -26.31 24.57 6.44
CA PHE A 134 -27.32 24.30 7.46
C PHE A 134 -28.72 24.25 6.90
N THR A 135 -29.09 25.06 5.90
CA THR A 135 -30.44 25.01 5.32
C THR A 135 -30.79 23.63 4.79
N PRO A 136 -29.97 22.96 3.94
CA PRO A 136 -30.24 21.59 3.52
C PRO A 136 -30.24 20.58 4.67
N MET A 137 -29.45 20.80 5.72
CA MET A 137 -29.44 19.93 6.91
C MET A 137 -30.74 20.07 7.70
N ILE A 138 -31.24 21.29 7.90
CA ILE A 138 -32.54 21.57 8.52
C ILE A 138 -33.65 20.92 7.68
N THR A 139 -33.65 21.15 6.36
CA THR A 139 -34.62 20.54 5.44
C THR A 139 -34.53 19.01 5.45
N PHE A 140 -33.34 18.42 5.56
CA PHE A 140 -33.17 16.98 5.72
C PHE A 140 -33.75 16.48 7.05
N LEU A 141 -33.58 17.21 8.15
CA LEU A 141 -34.17 16.81 9.43
C LEU A 141 -35.69 16.96 9.44
N GLU A 142 -36.23 17.95 8.73
CA GLU A 142 -37.67 18.19 8.57
C GLU A 142 -38.35 17.18 7.61
N ASP A 143 -37.65 16.75 6.56
CA ASP A 143 -38.16 15.83 5.53
C ASP A 143 -37.14 14.72 5.18
N CYS A 144 -36.76 13.95 6.20
CA CYS A 144 -35.68 12.98 6.10
C CYS A 144 -35.93 11.88 5.06
N VAL A 145 -37.17 11.43 4.88
CA VAL A 145 -37.51 10.33 3.97
C VAL A 145 -37.35 10.74 2.51
N SER A 146 -37.87 11.90 2.13
CA SER A 146 -37.80 12.39 0.75
C SER A 146 -36.37 12.79 0.39
N GLN A 147 -35.68 13.48 1.31
CA GLN A 147 -34.29 13.89 1.10
C GLN A 147 -33.33 12.69 1.03
N TYR A 148 -33.56 11.62 1.80
CA TYR A 148 -32.78 10.39 1.69
C TYR A 148 -32.98 9.70 0.32
N ARG A 149 -34.21 9.70 -0.22
CA ARG A 149 -34.49 9.14 -1.55
C ARG A 149 -33.76 9.91 -2.65
N ILE A 150 -33.81 11.25 -2.61
CA ILE A 150 -33.09 12.13 -3.54
C ILE A 150 -31.57 11.94 -3.44
N PHE A 151 -31.05 11.82 -2.21
CA PHE A 151 -29.63 11.54 -1.99
C PHE A 151 -29.21 10.22 -2.64
N TRP A 152 -29.99 9.15 -2.46
CA TRP A 152 -29.70 7.83 -3.03
C TRP A 152 -29.73 7.83 -4.56
N GLU A 153 -30.68 8.56 -5.16
CA GLU A 153 -30.75 8.75 -6.61
C GLU A 153 -29.53 9.53 -7.14
N ASN A 154 -29.09 10.58 -6.43
CA ASN A 154 -27.90 11.35 -6.79
C ASN A 154 -26.59 10.55 -6.65
N GLU A 155 -26.47 9.71 -5.62
CA GLU A 155 -25.37 8.76 -5.45
C GLU A 155 -25.31 7.75 -6.62
N ALA A 156 -26.46 7.25 -7.06
CA ALA A 156 -26.54 6.35 -8.22
C ALA A 156 -26.15 7.05 -9.53
N ILE A 157 -26.38 8.36 -9.66
CA ILE A 157 -25.99 9.18 -10.81
C ILE A 157 -24.49 9.49 -10.79
N LYS A 158 -23.92 9.86 -9.64
CA LYS A 158 -22.47 10.14 -9.49
C LYS A 158 -21.59 8.92 -9.82
N ARG A 159 -22.06 7.71 -9.54
CA ARG A 159 -21.37 6.46 -9.94
C ARG A 159 -21.31 6.24 -11.45
N ARG A 160 -22.07 7.01 -12.25
CA ARG A 160 -22.15 6.90 -13.71
C ARG A 160 -21.38 7.99 -14.46
N THR A 161 -20.92 9.05 -13.78
CA THR A 161 -20.23 10.18 -14.40
C THR A 161 -18.94 10.50 -13.63
N HIS A 162 -17.79 10.12 -14.19
CA HIS A 162 -16.47 10.57 -13.72
C HIS A 162 -15.79 11.38 -14.82
N GLY A 163 -15.48 12.64 -14.51
CA GLY A 163 -14.73 13.55 -15.37
C GLY A 163 -14.45 14.91 -14.73
N SER A 164 -13.22 15.07 -14.22
CA SER A 164 -12.41 16.31 -14.13
C SER A 164 -12.97 17.54 -13.39
N GLU A 165 -12.34 17.90 -12.26
CA GLU A 165 -12.23 19.30 -11.81
C GLU A 165 -10.80 19.67 -11.38
N HIS A 166 -10.33 20.82 -11.88
CA HIS A 166 -9.02 21.43 -11.63
C HIS A 166 -8.90 22.03 -10.22
N GLU A 167 -7.70 21.92 -9.63
CA GLU A 167 -7.40 22.38 -8.27
C GLU A 167 -6.50 23.62 -8.26
N ASN A 168 -6.91 24.65 -7.50
CA ASN A 168 -6.18 25.90 -7.29
C ASN A 168 -5.43 25.85 -5.94
N ARG A 169 -4.13 26.15 -5.94
CA ARG A 169 -3.25 26.12 -4.76
C ARG A 169 -3.33 27.41 -3.93
N ARG A 170 -3.34 27.28 -2.59
CA ARG A 170 -2.60 28.13 -1.63
C ARG A 170 -2.69 27.61 -0.17
N LYS A 171 -1.63 28.00 0.57
CA LYS A 171 -1.13 27.63 1.91
C LYS A 171 -2.14 27.19 2.97
N GLU A 172 -1.81 26.09 3.64
CA GLU A 172 -2.46 25.56 4.84
C GLU A 172 -2.06 26.35 6.10
N SER A 173 -3.06 26.84 6.83
CA SER A 173 -2.96 27.24 8.23
C SER A 173 -3.14 26.01 9.10
N GLY A 174 -2.14 25.70 9.93
CA GLY A 174 -2.11 24.50 10.77
C GLY A 174 -3.26 24.47 11.78
N SER A 175 -4.22 23.57 11.56
CA SER A 175 -5.12 23.11 12.61
C SER A 175 -4.45 21.97 13.38
N GLU A 176 -4.72 21.91 14.68
CA GLU A 176 -4.33 20.78 15.52
C GLU A 176 -5.02 19.51 15.02
N THR A 177 -4.27 18.45 14.73
CA THR A 177 -4.83 17.18 14.22
C THR A 177 -4.95 16.16 15.35
N ASP A 178 -6.19 15.74 15.63
CA ASP A 178 -6.52 14.76 16.68
C ASP A 178 -6.72 13.34 16.14
N SER A 179 -6.51 13.11 14.83
CA SER A 179 -6.66 11.79 14.19
C SER A 179 -5.80 10.72 14.85
N SER A 180 -6.39 9.55 15.13
CA SER A 180 -5.68 8.45 15.79
C SER A 180 -4.75 7.68 14.85
N LEU A 181 -5.02 7.70 13.55
CA LEU A 181 -4.17 7.08 12.53
C LEU A 181 -3.80 8.11 11.45
N LEU A 182 -2.51 8.43 11.39
CA LEU A 182 -1.91 9.25 10.34
C LEU A 182 -1.24 8.35 9.31
N VAL A 183 -1.46 8.64 8.02
CA VAL A 183 -0.96 7.82 6.91
C VAL A 183 -0.38 8.73 5.84
N CYS A 184 0.88 8.53 5.44
CA CYS A 184 1.49 9.25 4.32
C CYS A 184 2.67 8.48 3.70
N SER A 185 3.17 8.95 2.56
CA SER A 185 4.46 8.46 2.06
C SER A 185 5.59 8.84 3.01
N GLU A 186 6.62 8.00 3.10
CA GLU A 186 7.77 8.24 3.96
C GLU A 186 8.39 9.63 3.68
N CYS A 187 8.59 9.99 2.41
CA CYS A 187 9.10 11.30 2.02
C CYS A 187 8.24 12.47 2.49
N SER A 188 6.97 12.27 2.84
CA SER A 188 6.07 13.31 3.36
C SER A 188 6.07 13.39 4.89
N SER A 189 6.70 12.43 5.59
CA SER A 189 6.72 12.35 7.05
C SER A 189 7.36 13.59 7.70
N TYR A 190 8.32 14.24 7.04
CA TYR A 190 8.96 15.45 7.56
C TYR A 190 7.97 16.60 7.82
N LYS A 191 6.81 16.61 7.15
CA LYS A 191 5.76 17.62 7.37
C LYS A 191 5.22 17.56 8.80
N LEU A 192 5.22 16.38 9.44
CA LEU A 192 4.71 16.19 10.80
C LEU A 192 5.51 16.97 11.85
N TYR A 193 6.79 17.27 11.61
CA TYR A 193 7.59 18.13 12.50
C TYR A 193 7.11 19.58 12.55
N LYS A 194 6.35 20.02 11.55
CA LYS A 194 5.83 21.40 11.45
C LYS A 194 4.42 21.53 12.01
N VAL A 195 3.76 20.41 12.31
CA VAL A 195 2.37 20.39 12.75
C VAL A 195 2.32 20.29 14.27
N LYS A 196 1.56 21.18 14.91
CA LYS A 196 1.21 21.01 16.32
C LYS A 196 0.17 19.90 16.43
N MET A 197 0.51 18.82 17.12
CA MET A 197 -0.36 17.67 17.30
C MET A 197 0.02 16.93 18.59
N LYS A 198 -0.91 16.16 19.17
CA LYS A 198 -0.56 15.27 20.29
C LYS A 198 0.49 14.24 19.82
N PRO A 199 1.37 13.75 20.70
CA PRO A 199 2.42 12.81 20.30
C PRO A 199 1.87 11.52 19.68
N LEU A 200 2.65 10.93 18.78
CA LEU A 200 2.40 9.61 18.22
C LEU A 200 3.10 8.57 19.09
N SER A 201 2.40 7.50 19.43
CA SER A 201 2.95 6.42 20.27
C SER A 201 3.59 5.30 19.45
N VAL A 202 3.12 5.10 18.20
CA VAL A 202 3.47 3.93 17.37
C VAL A 202 3.81 4.37 15.95
N LEU A 203 4.90 3.84 15.42
CA LEU A 203 5.31 3.96 14.03
C LEU A 203 5.17 2.62 13.31
N VAL A 204 4.55 2.59 12.13
CA VAL A 204 4.48 1.42 11.26
C VAL A 204 5.06 1.77 9.89
N ILE A 205 6.13 1.10 9.49
CA ILE A 205 6.77 1.30 8.18
C ILE A 205 6.46 0.08 7.30
N ASP A 206 5.66 0.27 6.25
CA ASP A 206 5.43 -0.73 5.20
C ASP A 206 6.53 -0.64 4.12
N GLU A 207 6.86 -1.78 3.52
CA GLU A 207 8.00 -1.94 2.60
C GLU A 207 9.32 -1.36 3.16
N ALA A 208 9.57 -1.55 4.46
CA ALA A 208 10.73 -1.00 5.15
C ALA A 208 12.09 -1.43 4.57
N ALA A 209 12.14 -2.56 3.85
CA ALA A 209 13.33 -3.05 3.18
C ALA A 209 13.72 -2.22 1.92
N GLN A 210 12.77 -1.46 1.35
CA GLN A 210 13.00 -0.58 0.20
C GLN A 210 13.52 0.81 0.58
N LEU A 211 13.48 1.19 1.86
CA LEU A 211 13.93 2.49 2.35
C LEU A 211 15.40 2.48 2.71
N LYS A 212 16.12 3.56 2.43
CA LYS A 212 17.44 3.78 3.02
C LYS A 212 17.30 3.95 4.54
N GLU A 213 18.38 3.69 5.26
CA GLU A 213 18.41 3.92 6.71
C GLU A 213 18.06 5.36 7.08
N CYS A 214 18.61 6.34 6.35
CA CYS A 214 18.35 7.76 6.60
C CYS A 214 16.87 8.11 6.40
N GLU A 215 16.21 7.54 5.39
CA GLU A 215 14.78 7.71 5.15
C GLU A 215 13.99 7.13 6.33
N SER A 216 14.30 5.92 6.79
CA SER A 216 13.67 5.32 7.98
C SER A 216 13.86 6.16 9.26
N THR A 217 14.96 6.92 9.38
CA THR A 217 15.20 7.78 10.56
C THR A 217 14.29 9.00 10.63
N ILE A 218 13.79 9.51 9.49
CA ILE A 218 12.91 10.67 9.45
C ILE A 218 11.63 10.45 10.27
N PRO A 219 10.86 9.35 10.09
CA PRO A 219 9.69 9.11 10.93
C PRO A 219 10.04 8.61 12.34
N LEU A 220 11.19 7.95 12.54
CA LEU A 220 11.62 7.43 13.85
C LEU A 220 11.95 8.53 14.87
N GLN A 221 12.29 9.72 14.41
CA GLN A 221 12.61 10.87 15.26
C GLN A 221 11.37 11.66 15.72
N LEU A 222 10.15 11.22 15.35
CA LEU A 222 8.93 11.91 15.76
C LEU A 222 8.75 11.86 17.29
N PRO A 223 8.35 12.98 17.92
CA PRO A 223 8.29 13.07 19.38
C PRO A 223 7.22 12.16 19.97
N GLY A 224 7.58 11.48 21.05
CA GLY A 224 6.70 10.60 21.84
C GLY A 224 6.57 9.17 21.32
N LEU A 225 7.27 8.81 20.24
CA LEU A 225 7.28 7.43 19.75
C LEU A 225 7.86 6.48 20.79
N ALA A 226 7.06 5.48 21.16
CA ALA A 226 7.48 4.39 22.04
C ALA A 226 7.78 3.13 21.23
N HIS A 227 6.96 2.81 20.23
CA HIS A 227 7.09 1.55 19.49
C HIS A 227 7.21 1.76 18.00
N SER A 228 8.03 0.96 17.32
CA SER A 228 8.10 0.90 15.87
C SER A 228 7.97 -0.53 15.35
N ILE A 229 7.21 -0.69 14.27
CA ILE A 229 7.00 -1.96 13.59
C ILE A 229 7.42 -1.78 12.13
N LEU A 230 8.49 -2.45 11.74
CA LEU A 230 9.00 -2.42 10.38
C LEU A 230 8.54 -3.69 9.67
N ILE A 231 7.92 -3.53 8.51
CA ILE A 231 7.32 -4.62 7.75
C ILE A 231 8.00 -4.63 6.38
N GLY A 232 8.59 -5.74 5.99
CA GLY A 232 9.40 -5.78 4.78
C GLY A 232 9.93 -7.15 4.43
N ASP A 233 10.74 -7.17 3.39
CA ASP A 233 11.45 -8.36 2.92
C ASP A 233 12.76 -7.95 2.24
N GLU A 234 13.88 -8.32 2.86
CA GLU A 234 15.24 -8.02 2.40
C GLU A 234 15.60 -8.68 1.05
N TRP A 235 14.83 -9.66 0.60
CA TRP A 235 15.02 -10.35 -0.69
C TRP A 235 14.22 -9.74 -1.84
N GLN A 236 13.44 -8.69 -1.58
CA GLN A 236 12.75 -7.91 -2.62
C GLN A 236 13.58 -6.70 -3.04
N LEU A 237 12.97 -5.82 -3.85
CA LEU A 237 13.60 -4.58 -4.29
C LEU A 237 14.17 -3.81 -3.09
N GLN A 238 15.44 -3.41 -3.21
CA GLN A 238 16.13 -2.56 -2.24
C GLN A 238 16.09 -1.11 -2.71
N ALA A 239 16.57 -0.20 -1.86
CA ALA A 239 16.62 1.22 -2.19
C ALA A 239 17.54 1.46 -3.41
N THR A 240 17.07 2.24 -4.37
CA THR A 240 17.89 2.63 -5.53
C THR A 240 18.94 3.66 -5.11
N VAL A 241 20.20 3.41 -5.50
CA VAL A 241 21.33 4.32 -5.32
C VAL A 241 21.98 4.55 -6.69
N GLN A 242 21.99 5.80 -7.15
CA GLN A 242 22.55 6.15 -8.47
C GLN A 242 24.09 6.24 -8.47
N SER A 243 24.69 6.58 -7.33
CA SER A 243 26.13 6.75 -7.21
C SER A 243 26.81 5.44 -6.82
N ASN A 244 27.73 4.94 -7.65
CA ASN A 244 28.50 3.72 -7.36
C ASN A 244 29.27 3.84 -6.04
N VAL A 245 29.94 4.97 -5.81
CA VAL A 245 30.65 5.26 -4.53
C VAL A 245 29.70 5.15 -3.34
N SER A 246 28.46 5.64 -3.47
CA SER A 246 27.47 5.53 -2.39
C SER A 246 26.97 4.10 -2.22
N ASN A 247 26.80 3.35 -3.32
CA ASN A 247 26.39 1.96 -3.30
C ASN A 247 27.45 1.07 -2.61
N GLU A 248 28.72 1.24 -2.98
CA GLU A 248 29.88 0.58 -2.35
C GLU A 248 29.99 0.91 -0.85
N ALA A 249 29.68 2.14 -0.46
CA ALA A 249 29.62 2.56 0.94
C ALA A 249 28.39 1.99 1.71
N GLY A 250 27.51 1.24 1.05
CA GLY A 250 26.33 0.64 1.66
C GLY A 250 25.18 1.62 1.91
N PHE A 251 25.15 2.77 1.22
CA PHE A 251 24.09 3.78 1.38
C PHE A 251 22.69 3.26 1.06
N GLY A 252 22.60 2.26 0.17
CA GLY A 252 21.34 1.60 -0.20
C GLY A 252 20.81 0.63 0.85
N ARG A 253 21.60 0.32 1.88
CA ARG A 253 21.17 -0.59 2.95
C ARG A 253 19.98 0.01 3.69
N SER A 254 18.98 -0.82 3.92
CA SER A 254 17.80 -0.46 4.70
C SER A 254 17.95 -0.80 6.18
N LEU A 255 17.17 -0.14 7.03
CA LEU A 255 17.20 -0.39 8.47
C LEU A 255 16.74 -1.82 8.82
N PHE A 256 15.86 -2.40 8.00
CA PHE A 256 15.30 -3.73 8.19
C PHE A 256 16.37 -4.87 8.20
N PRO A 257 17.19 -5.05 7.13
CA PRO A 257 18.29 -6.01 7.14
C PRO A 257 19.36 -5.65 8.16
N ARG A 258 19.65 -4.36 8.41
CA ARG A 258 20.62 -3.97 9.45
C ARG A 258 20.20 -4.47 10.83
N LEU A 259 18.95 -4.25 11.24
CA LEU A 259 18.46 -4.73 12.54
C LEU A 259 18.48 -6.27 12.62
N THR A 260 18.20 -6.95 11.51
CA THR A 260 18.30 -8.41 11.42
C THR A 260 19.73 -8.87 11.67
N THR A 261 20.74 -8.23 11.06
CA THR A 261 22.17 -8.52 11.29
C THR A 261 22.61 -8.24 12.73
N LEU A 262 21.99 -7.26 13.40
CA LEU A 262 22.24 -6.93 14.81
C LEU A 262 21.54 -7.91 15.78
N GLY A 263 20.85 -8.94 15.29
CA GLY A 263 20.23 -9.98 16.12
C GLY A 263 18.80 -9.67 16.56
N HIS A 264 18.14 -8.64 15.98
CA HIS A 264 16.72 -8.42 16.24
C HIS A 264 15.88 -9.57 15.66
N SER A 265 15.01 -10.14 16.48
CA SER A 265 14.10 -11.20 16.05
C SER A 265 13.08 -10.66 15.04
N LYS A 266 12.87 -11.41 13.94
CA LYS A 266 11.79 -11.17 12.98
C LYS A 266 10.64 -12.15 13.17
N HIS A 267 9.41 -11.68 12.99
CA HIS A 267 8.20 -12.50 12.92
C HIS A 267 7.98 -12.93 11.47
N PRO A 268 8.32 -14.17 11.06
CA PRO A 268 8.18 -14.60 9.68
C PRO A 268 6.72 -14.91 9.37
N LEU A 269 6.28 -14.53 8.17
CA LEU A 269 5.07 -15.06 7.56
C LEU A 269 5.44 -16.00 6.43
N ASP A 270 4.76 -17.13 6.36
CA ASP A 270 5.25 -18.32 5.64
C ASP A 270 4.23 -18.94 4.69
N ILE A 271 3.02 -18.38 4.52
CA ILE A 271 2.01 -18.91 3.61
C ILE A 271 1.71 -17.93 2.48
N GLN A 272 1.99 -18.31 1.23
CA GLN A 272 1.72 -17.50 0.04
C GLN A 272 0.36 -17.84 -0.58
N TYR A 273 -0.32 -16.81 -1.08
CA TYR A 273 -1.72 -16.84 -1.57
C TYR A 273 -1.86 -16.32 -3.00
N ARG A 274 -0.77 -16.10 -3.74
CA ARG A 274 -0.80 -15.41 -5.04
C ARG A 274 -0.42 -16.32 -6.20
N MET A 275 0.68 -17.04 -6.08
CA MET A 275 1.37 -17.65 -7.21
C MET A 275 1.09 -19.14 -7.30
N HIS A 276 1.12 -19.69 -8.51
CA HIS A 276 1.07 -21.14 -8.73
C HIS A 276 2.24 -21.85 -8.02
N PRO A 277 2.06 -23.06 -7.44
CA PRO A 277 3.11 -23.81 -6.75
C PRO A 277 4.43 -23.94 -7.53
N LEU A 278 4.39 -24.17 -8.85
CA LEU A 278 5.60 -24.21 -9.68
C LEU A 278 6.40 -22.90 -9.72
N ILE A 279 5.73 -21.74 -9.70
CA ILE A 279 6.40 -20.42 -9.63
C ILE A 279 6.98 -20.22 -8.22
N SER A 280 6.15 -20.50 -7.21
CA SER A 280 6.52 -20.41 -5.80
C SER A 280 7.75 -21.27 -5.49
N CYS A 281 7.78 -22.52 -5.95
CA CYS A 281 8.85 -23.48 -5.72
C CYS A 281 10.22 -22.94 -6.16
N LEU A 282 10.29 -22.31 -7.33
CA LEU A 282 11.55 -21.73 -7.84
C LEU A 282 12.03 -20.58 -6.93
N LEU A 283 11.15 -19.62 -6.62
CA LEU A 283 11.50 -18.48 -5.78
C LEU A 283 11.87 -18.92 -4.35
N ASN A 284 11.14 -19.90 -3.83
CA ASN A 284 11.32 -20.44 -2.49
C ASN A 284 12.68 -21.13 -2.32
N ALA A 285 13.10 -21.90 -3.33
CA ALA A 285 14.42 -22.53 -3.36
C ALA A 285 15.56 -21.50 -3.48
N CYS A 286 15.39 -20.47 -4.32
CA CYS A 286 16.45 -19.48 -4.56
C CYS A 286 16.67 -18.50 -3.39
N PHE A 287 15.58 -18.05 -2.73
CA PHE A 287 15.66 -16.91 -1.80
C PHE A 287 15.18 -17.21 -0.38
N TYR A 288 14.38 -18.26 -0.18
CA TYR A 288 13.64 -18.46 1.06
C TYR A 288 13.92 -19.81 1.75
N ASN A 289 14.95 -20.54 1.33
CA ASN A 289 15.37 -21.83 1.90
C ASN A 289 14.23 -22.84 2.02
N ASN A 290 13.29 -22.83 1.08
CA ASN A 290 12.10 -23.70 1.09
C ASN A 290 11.16 -23.51 2.29
N ASN A 291 11.22 -22.37 2.98
CA ASN A 291 10.39 -22.09 4.16
C ASN A 291 9.00 -21.50 3.84
N ILE A 292 8.69 -21.23 2.57
CA ILE A 292 7.38 -20.72 2.15
C ILE A 292 6.46 -21.87 1.74
N LEU A 293 5.23 -21.83 2.24
CA LEU A 293 4.17 -22.79 1.98
C LEU A 293 3.12 -22.19 1.04
N ASP A 294 2.56 -23.02 0.17
CA ASP A 294 1.47 -22.64 -0.71
C ASP A 294 0.11 -22.86 -0.04
N ALA A 295 -0.75 -21.83 -0.03
CA ALA A 295 -2.12 -21.94 0.44
C ALA A 295 -2.96 -22.94 -0.38
N ALA A 296 -4.05 -23.45 0.18
CA ALA A 296 -4.97 -24.33 -0.54
C ALA A 296 -5.57 -23.65 -1.79
N ASP A 297 -5.84 -22.35 -1.71
CA ASP A 297 -6.47 -21.57 -2.78
C ASP A 297 -5.65 -21.59 -4.08
N VAL A 298 -4.31 -21.56 -3.98
CA VAL A 298 -3.40 -21.54 -5.14
C VAL A 298 -3.14 -22.92 -5.74
N LYS A 299 -3.62 -23.98 -5.08
CA LYS A 299 -3.54 -25.38 -5.55
C LYS A 299 -4.81 -25.85 -6.24
N HIS A 300 -5.80 -24.97 -6.37
CA HIS A 300 -7.06 -25.29 -7.02
C HIS A 300 -6.88 -25.44 -8.54
N LYS A 301 -7.67 -26.30 -9.19
CA LYS A 301 -7.62 -26.57 -10.65
C LYS A 301 -7.72 -25.31 -11.52
N SER A 302 -8.28 -24.22 -11.00
CA SER A 302 -8.31 -22.93 -11.71
C SER A 302 -6.92 -22.34 -11.97
N TYR A 303 -5.92 -22.70 -11.16
CA TYR A 303 -4.52 -22.32 -11.35
C TYR A 303 -3.82 -23.14 -12.45
N GLU A 304 -4.41 -24.25 -12.89
CA GLU A 304 -3.90 -25.13 -13.94
C GLU A 304 -4.51 -24.82 -15.32
N ARG A 305 -5.18 -23.67 -15.48
CA ARG A 305 -5.79 -23.27 -16.75
C ARG A 305 -4.73 -22.89 -17.77
N HIS A 306 -4.93 -23.35 -19.00
CA HIS A 306 -4.04 -23.08 -20.14
C HIS A 306 -4.74 -22.18 -21.14
N TYR A 307 -4.29 -20.93 -21.24
CA TYR A 307 -4.87 -19.94 -22.17
C TYR A 307 -4.20 -19.95 -23.54
N LEU A 308 -3.02 -20.57 -23.64
CA LEU A 308 -2.25 -20.71 -24.86
C LEU A 308 -2.21 -22.19 -25.28
N PRO A 309 -2.33 -22.49 -26.58
CA PRO A 309 -2.53 -23.86 -27.07
C PRO A 309 -1.27 -24.72 -27.06
N TRP A 310 -0.09 -24.15 -26.81
CA TRP A 310 1.18 -24.86 -26.96
C TRP A 310 1.71 -25.36 -25.59
N PRO A 311 2.30 -26.56 -25.52
CA PRO A 311 2.83 -27.14 -24.27
C PRO A 311 3.89 -26.31 -23.57
N MET A 312 4.58 -25.43 -24.31
CA MET A 312 5.61 -24.55 -23.75
C MET A 312 5.06 -23.46 -22.82
N PHE A 313 3.75 -23.19 -22.82
CA PHE A 313 3.11 -22.12 -22.03
C PHE A 313 2.47 -22.64 -20.74
N GLY A 314 3.32 -23.17 -19.84
CA GLY A 314 2.92 -23.54 -18.49
C GLY A 314 2.78 -22.32 -17.56
N PRO A 315 2.62 -22.55 -16.24
CA PRO A 315 2.55 -21.46 -15.25
C PRO A 315 3.81 -20.57 -15.21
N PHE A 316 4.94 -21.09 -15.70
CA PHE A 316 6.20 -20.37 -15.84
C PHE A 316 6.92 -20.84 -17.10
N SER A 317 7.45 -19.91 -17.89
CA SER A 317 8.13 -20.20 -19.15
C SER A 317 9.18 -19.15 -19.44
N PHE A 318 10.38 -19.60 -19.82
CA PHE A 318 11.45 -18.72 -20.29
C PHE A 318 11.52 -18.81 -21.81
N ILE A 319 11.32 -17.68 -22.49
CA ILE A 319 11.33 -17.61 -23.96
C ILE A 319 12.59 -16.84 -24.36
N ASN A 320 13.57 -17.58 -24.87
CA ASN A 320 14.77 -16.96 -25.41
C ASN A 320 14.43 -16.20 -26.70
N VAL A 321 14.71 -14.89 -26.75
CA VAL A 321 14.51 -14.03 -27.92
C VAL A 321 15.86 -13.51 -28.38
N CYS A 322 16.30 -13.93 -29.57
CA CYS A 322 17.53 -13.43 -30.19
C CYS A 322 17.29 -12.05 -30.81
N GLY A 323 17.19 -11.02 -29.97
CA GLY A 323 17.09 -9.62 -30.37
C GLY A 323 18.38 -8.83 -30.13
N ARG A 324 18.38 -7.56 -30.54
CA ARG A 324 19.45 -6.61 -30.24
C ARG A 324 18.85 -5.45 -29.44
N GLU A 325 19.56 -5.02 -28.41
CA GLU A 325 19.22 -3.81 -27.68
C GLU A 325 19.59 -2.58 -28.51
N GLU A 326 18.68 -1.62 -28.54
CA GLU A 326 18.83 -0.32 -29.17
C GLU A 326 18.66 0.74 -28.09
N GLU A 327 19.51 1.76 -28.09
CA GLU A 327 19.29 2.95 -27.26
C GLU A 327 18.02 3.66 -27.74
N ASP A 328 17.15 4.01 -26.80
CA ASP A 328 16.08 4.95 -27.11
C ASP A 328 16.67 6.37 -27.17
N GLY A 329 15.99 7.32 -27.81
CA GLY A 329 16.49 8.70 -27.97
C GLY A 329 16.83 9.44 -26.65
N SER A 330 16.56 8.83 -25.49
CA SER A 330 17.13 9.16 -24.20
C SER A 330 18.28 8.21 -23.84
N TRP A 331 19.48 8.76 -23.59
CA TRP A 331 20.74 8.09 -23.23
C TRP A 331 20.72 7.10 -22.04
N CYS A 332 19.58 6.86 -21.42
CA CYS A 332 19.46 6.03 -20.20
C CYS A 332 18.43 4.89 -20.31
N SER A 333 17.84 4.64 -21.49
CA SER A 333 16.85 3.57 -21.68
C SER A 333 17.14 2.77 -22.94
N HIS A 334 16.98 1.45 -22.84
CA HIS A 334 17.18 0.52 -23.95
C HIS A 334 15.84 -0.08 -24.36
N LYS A 335 15.72 -0.48 -25.62
CA LYS A 335 14.58 -1.22 -26.17
C LYS A 335 15.07 -2.38 -27.03
N ASN A 336 14.28 -3.43 -27.11
CA ASN A 336 14.53 -4.55 -28.02
C ASN A 336 13.28 -4.78 -28.87
N MET A 337 13.34 -4.35 -30.14
CA MET A 337 12.18 -4.42 -31.03
C MET A 337 11.77 -5.86 -31.37
N VAL A 338 12.69 -6.83 -31.27
CA VAL A 338 12.37 -8.25 -31.47
C VAL A 338 11.57 -8.78 -30.28
N GLU A 339 11.97 -8.42 -29.05
CA GLU A 339 11.17 -8.74 -27.85
C GLU A 339 9.79 -8.11 -27.92
N VAL A 340 9.69 -6.84 -28.35
CA VAL A 340 8.39 -6.15 -28.53
C VAL A 340 7.50 -6.92 -29.52
N ALA A 341 8.03 -7.35 -30.67
CA ALA A 341 7.25 -8.12 -31.65
C ALA A 341 6.78 -9.47 -31.10
N VAL A 342 7.63 -10.17 -30.33
CA VAL A 342 7.27 -11.42 -29.65
C VAL A 342 6.19 -11.18 -28.59
N LEU A 343 6.36 -10.15 -27.76
CA LEU A 343 5.39 -9.76 -26.72
C LEU A 343 4.04 -9.38 -27.33
N GLU A 344 4.04 -8.60 -28.42
CA GLU A 344 2.81 -8.25 -29.14
C GLU A 344 2.08 -9.52 -29.58
N ARG A 345 2.79 -10.47 -30.18
CA ARG A 345 2.19 -11.73 -30.63
C ARG A 345 1.67 -12.59 -29.47
N LEU A 346 2.39 -12.65 -28.36
CA LEU A 346 1.99 -13.37 -27.15
C LEU A 346 0.73 -12.75 -26.55
N VAL A 347 0.70 -11.42 -26.37
CA VAL A 347 -0.46 -10.70 -25.83
C VAL A 347 -1.68 -10.86 -26.74
N GLN A 348 -1.52 -10.75 -28.06
CA GLN A 348 -2.60 -11.00 -29.01
C GLN A 348 -3.15 -12.42 -28.91
N THR A 349 -2.28 -13.41 -28.71
CA THR A 349 -2.68 -14.82 -28.60
C THR A 349 -3.37 -15.11 -27.27
N LEU A 350 -2.83 -14.57 -26.16
CA LEU A 350 -3.45 -14.62 -24.84
C LEU A 350 -4.83 -13.97 -24.86
N PHE A 351 -4.97 -12.82 -25.52
CA PHE A 351 -6.24 -12.13 -25.65
C PHE A 351 -7.29 -12.95 -26.41
N LYS A 352 -6.90 -13.63 -27.48
CA LYS A 352 -7.78 -14.57 -28.20
C LYS A 352 -8.17 -15.77 -27.33
N GLY A 353 -7.25 -16.27 -26.51
CA GLY A 353 -7.51 -17.36 -25.54
C GLY A 353 -8.50 -16.95 -24.45
N LEU A 354 -8.27 -15.81 -23.79
CA LEU A 354 -9.12 -15.31 -22.70
C LEU A 354 -10.56 -14.99 -23.14
N LYS A 355 -10.73 -14.47 -24.37
CA LYS A 355 -12.07 -14.25 -24.94
C LYS A 355 -12.89 -15.53 -25.05
N LYS A 356 -12.26 -16.66 -25.35
CA LYS A 356 -12.96 -17.96 -25.43
C LYS A 356 -13.46 -18.43 -24.06
N GLU A 357 -12.80 -18.02 -22.98
CA GLU A 357 -13.17 -18.36 -21.59
C GLU A 357 -14.03 -17.30 -20.88
N ALA A 358 -14.52 -16.27 -21.59
CA ALA A 358 -15.27 -15.14 -21.01
C ALA A 358 -14.53 -14.42 -19.86
N GLN A 359 -13.19 -14.43 -19.88
CA GLN A 359 -12.38 -13.73 -18.88
C GLN A 359 -12.03 -12.30 -19.31
N HIS A 360 -11.83 -11.42 -18.31
CA HIS A 360 -11.55 -10.00 -18.52
C HIS A 360 -10.05 -9.73 -18.72
N TRP A 361 -9.74 -8.77 -19.59
CA TRP A 361 -8.38 -8.36 -19.98
C TRP A 361 -7.55 -7.72 -18.85
N HIS A 362 -8.19 -7.26 -17.77
CA HIS A 362 -7.55 -6.66 -16.60
C HIS A 362 -6.56 -7.62 -15.88
N ASN A 363 -6.52 -8.90 -16.27
CA ASN A 363 -5.65 -9.92 -15.68
C ASN A 363 -4.27 -10.03 -16.36
N ILE A 364 -4.01 -9.31 -17.45
CA ILE A 364 -2.69 -9.29 -18.10
C ILE A 364 -1.94 -8.03 -17.65
N SER A 365 -0.68 -8.20 -17.29
CA SER A 365 0.24 -7.10 -17.02
C SER A 365 1.59 -7.41 -17.68
N LEU A 366 2.18 -6.39 -18.29
CA LEU A 366 3.55 -6.43 -18.80
C LEU A 366 4.45 -5.67 -17.84
N CYS A 367 5.56 -6.29 -17.46
CA CYS A 367 6.60 -5.66 -16.68
C CYS A 367 7.89 -5.70 -17.50
N PHE A 368 8.53 -4.53 -17.63
CA PHE A 368 9.79 -4.39 -18.32
C PHE A 368 10.88 -4.15 -17.27
N SER A 369 11.97 -4.91 -17.36
CA SER A 369 13.16 -4.71 -16.55
C SER A 369 14.36 -4.62 -17.47
N GLY A 370 15.08 -3.51 -17.43
CA GLY A 370 16.38 -3.39 -18.08
C GLY A 370 17.50 -3.65 -17.07
N CYS A 371 18.51 -4.42 -17.47
CA CYS A 371 19.79 -4.41 -16.76
C CYS A 371 20.57 -3.18 -17.21
N CYS A 372 20.63 -2.13 -16.39
CA CYS A 372 21.71 -1.16 -16.51
C CYS A 372 22.98 -1.83 -15.97
N ASN A 373 23.62 -2.67 -16.78
CA ASN A 373 24.96 -3.15 -16.47
C ASN A 373 25.92 -1.97 -16.64
N SER A 374 26.23 -1.28 -15.54
CA SER A 374 27.57 -0.74 -15.36
C SER A 374 28.41 -1.86 -14.75
N GLU A 375 28.93 -2.75 -15.59
CA GLU A 375 30.23 -3.41 -15.40
C GLU A 375 30.48 -4.41 -16.54
N GLU A 376 31.42 -4.02 -17.40
CA GLU A 376 32.32 -4.96 -18.06
C GLU A 376 33.10 -5.70 -16.96
N THR A 377 33.05 -7.03 -16.94
CA THR A 377 34.22 -7.93 -16.88
C THR A 377 33.74 -9.39 -16.82
N TRP A 378 34.26 -10.19 -17.75
CA TRP A 378 34.13 -11.65 -17.80
C TRP A 378 35.21 -12.32 -16.94
#